data_AF-A0AAE4T8V4-F1
#
_entry.id   AF-A0AAE4T8V4-F1
#
_cell.length_a   1.000
_cell.length_b   1.000
_cell.length_c   1.000
_cell.angle_alpha   90.00
_cell.angle_beta   90.00
_cell.angle_gamma   90.00
#
_symmetry.space_group_name_H-M   'P 1'
#
loop_
_entity.id
_entity.type
_entity.pdbx_description
1 polymer ?
#
loop_
_entity_poly.entity_id
_entity_poly.type
_entity_poly.pdbx_seq_one_letter_code
_entity_poly.pdbx_strand_id
1 'polypeptide(L)'
;MSFTLSSGAYAGVHEDAVNDFITAFFQARPRYLKWGSPAFVSATSASATQIPAIPVFGIDYMVELRRPVIDIVPDTRGFPLSPTAGTFTMQVGVTLTVGCARKGGRDADDGAPIVSRTSTFLEVYVKGRVIRDGNDLLLQLDQVMLKDVQPESLAHVLECMMRMILQHILDDLRIPYTAVFIQIGTLVPDGGIVMEDDRAKAFATIV
;
A
#
# COMPACT_ATOMS: atom_id res chain seq x y z
N MET A 1 -15.17 46.35 7.80
CA MET A 1 -14.66 45.37 6.81
C MET A 1 -13.14 45.31 6.98
N SER A 2 -12.60 44.18 7.39
CA SER A 2 -11.15 43.99 7.62
C SER A 2 -10.54 43.32 6.39
N PHE A 3 -9.58 43.99 5.74
CA PHE A 3 -8.75 43.48 4.65
C PHE A 3 -7.57 42.67 5.20
N THR A 4 -7.80 41.49 5.76
CA THR A 4 -6.72 40.50 5.85
C THR A 4 -6.67 39.77 4.51
N LEU A 5 -5.91 40.32 3.57
CA LEU A 5 -5.49 39.63 2.34
C LEU A 5 -4.61 38.44 2.75
N SER A 6 -5.21 37.30 3.10
CA SER A 6 -4.45 36.05 3.22
C SER A 6 -4.01 35.67 1.80
N SER A 7 -2.74 35.90 1.48
CA SER A 7 -2.16 35.38 0.24
C SER A 7 -2.14 33.86 0.32
N GLY A 8 -3.04 33.22 -0.43
CA GLY A 8 -3.08 31.77 -0.58
C GLY A 8 -1.98 31.30 -1.53
N ALA A 9 -1.14 30.41 -1.06
CA ALA A 9 -0.22 29.64 -1.88
C ALA A 9 -0.85 28.29 -2.22
N TYR A 10 -0.55 27.79 -3.41
CA TYR A 10 -1.03 26.51 -3.90
C TYR A 10 0.16 25.67 -4.39
N ALA A 11 0.20 24.41 -3.98
CA ALA A 11 1.14 23.43 -4.50
C ALA A 11 0.37 22.20 -4.97
N GLY A 12 0.66 21.73 -6.18
CA GLY A 12 0.11 20.49 -6.73
C GLY A 12 1.23 19.56 -7.15
N VAL A 13 1.15 18.30 -6.76
CA VAL A 13 2.09 17.24 -7.17
C VAL A 13 1.41 16.36 -8.20
N HIS A 14 2.03 16.16 -9.36
CA HIS A 14 1.50 15.28 -10.42
C HIS A 14 1.45 13.82 -9.97
N GLU A 15 0.53 13.02 -10.51
CA GLU A 15 0.46 11.57 -10.25
C GLU A 15 1.83 10.87 -10.42
N ASP A 16 2.56 11.20 -11.48
CA ASP A 16 3.90 10.65 -11.72
C ASP A 16 4.84 10.88 -10.54
N ALA A 17 4.82 12.07 -9.95
CA ALA A 17 5.66 12.39 -8.80
C ALA A 17 5.19 11.66 -7.52
N VAL A 18 3.88 11.39 -7.39
CA VAL A 18 3.36 10.52 -6.31
C VAL A 18 3.86 9.08 -6.51
N ASN A 19 3.80 8.57 -7.74
CA ASN A 19 4.30 7.24 -8.09
C ASN A 19 5.83 7.11 -7.91
N ASP A 20 6.59 8.16 -8.20
CA ASP A 20 8.04 8.24 -7.96
C ASP A 20 8.34 8.21 -6.46
N PHE A 21 7.60 8.98 -5.65
CA PHE A 21 7.74 8.96 -4.19
C PHE A 21 7.47 7.56 -3.61
N ILE A 22 6.39 6.92 -4.03
CA ILE A 22 6.03 5.55 -3.63
C ILE A 22 7.14 4.58 -4.04
N THR A 23 7.64 4.71 -5.26
CA THR A 23 8.75 3.89 -5.76
C THR A 23 9.99 4.06 -4.90
N ALA A 24 10.36 5.30 -4.57
CA ALA A 24 11.51 5.61 -3.72
C ALA A 24 11.32 5.06 -2.29
N PHE A 25 10.13 5.18 -1.71
CA PHE A 25 9.83 4.62 -0.39
C PHE A 25 10.06 3.11 -0.35
N PHE A 26 9.51 2.37 -1.31
CA PHE A 26 9.65 0.92 -1.34
C PHE A 26 11.05 0.46 -1.76
N GLN A 27 11.80 1.27 -2.52
CA GLN A 27 13.23 1.03 -2.75
C GLN A 27 14.06 1.20 -1.48
N ALA A 28 13.77 2.23 -0.69
CA ALA A 28 14.45 2.49 0.58
C ALA A 28 14.05 1.49 1.67
N ARG A 29 12.83 0.94 1.60
CA ARG A 29 12.28 0.03 2.60
C ARG A 29 11.72 -1.25 1.96
N PRO A 30 12.57 -2.10 1.35
CA PRO A 30 12.09 -3.25 0.59
C PRO A 30 11.38 -4.32 1.43
N ARG A 31 11.63 -4.37 2.75
CA ARG A 31 10.92 -5.28 3.68
C ARG A 31 9.39 -5.14 3.70
N TYR A 32 8.83 -4.01 3.26
CA TYR A 32 7.37 -3.83 3.15
C TYR A 32 6.76 -4.53 1.93
N LEU A 33 7.60 -4.93 0.97
CA LEU A 33 7.16 -5.67 -0.21
C LEU A 33 7.30 -7.18 -0.04
N LYS A 34 7.89 -7.66 1.06
CA LYS A 34 8.14 -9.09 1.25
C LYS A 34 7.94 -9.51 2.68
N TRP A 35 6.98 -10.39 2.88
CA TRP A 35 6.69 -10.97 4.17
C TRP A 35 6.62 -12.47 4.09
N GLY A 36 7.04 -13.14 5.16
CA GLY A 36 6.86 -14.59 5.23
C GLY A 36 6.97 -15.13 6.62
N SER A 37 6.38 -16.31 6.79
CA SER A 37 6.51 -17.12 7.99
C SER A 37 7.91 -17.70 8.13
N PRO A 38 8.29 -18.27 9.30
CA PRO A 38 9.65 -18.71 9.56
C PRO A 38 10.25 -19.68 8.53
N ALA A 39 9.45 -20.52 7.86
CA ALA A 39 9.94 -21.42 6.81
C ALA A 39 10.32 -20.71 5.49
N PHE A 40 9.85 -19.48 5.28
CA PHE A 40 10.15 -18.66 4.09
C PHE A 40 11.07 -17.48 4.41
N VAL A 41 10.87 -16.86 5.58
CA VAL A 41 11.66 -15.74 6.10
C VAL A 41 12.03 -16.06 7.54
N SER A 42 13.26 -16.50 7.76
CA SER A 42 13.72 -16.99 9.06
C SER A 42 13.86 -15.89 10.12
N ALA A 43 14.10 -14.64 9.69
CA ALA A 43 14.19 -13.46 10.55
C ALA A 43 13.87 -12.18 9.76
N THR A 44 13.31 -11.18 10.44
CA THR A 44 13.11 -9.84 9.86
C THR A 44 14.45 -9.19 9.53
N SER A 45 14.54 -8.62 8.33
CA SER A 45 15.72 -7.94 7.79
C SER A 45 15.33 -6.66 7.05
N ALA A 46 16.30 -6.01 6.41
CA ALA A 46 16.02 -4.87 5.53
C ALA A 46 15.21 -5.26 4.28
N SER A 47 15.29 -6.52 3.83
CA SER A 47 14.70 -7.00 2.58
C SER A 47 13.42 -7.82 2.75
N ALA A 48 13.10 -8.27 3.97
CA ALA A 48 11.89 -9.03 4.26
C ALA A 48 11.47 -8.88 5.72
N THR A 49 10.17 -8.94 5.99
CA THR A 49 9.65 -9.01 7.38
C THR A 49 9.20 -10.43 7.69
N GLN A 50 9.65 -10.97 8.82
CA GLN A 50 9.14 -12.21 9.35
C GLN A 50 7.79 -11.96 10.03
N ILE A 51 6.81 -12.78 9.71
CA ILE A 51 5.48 -12.78 10.32
C ILE A 51 5.21 -14.18 10.91
N PRO A 52 4.31 -14.34 11.88
CA PRO A 52 3.99 -15.66 12.41
C PRO A 52 3.29 -16.54 11.34
N ALA A 53 3.51 -17.85 11.41
CA ALA A 53 2.70 -18.82 10.64
C ALA A 53 1.25 -18.83 11.13
N ILE A 54 0.33 -19.34 10.32
CA ILE A 54 -1.10 -19.44 10.70
C ILE A 54 -1.21 -20.46 11.86
N PRO A 55 -1.57 -20.04 13.09
CA PRO A 55 -1.32 -20.85 14.29
C PRO A 55 -2.05 -22.18 14.34
N VAL A 56 -3.28 -22.24 13.81
CA VAL A 56 -4.16 -23.43 13.95
C VAL A 56 -3.70 -24.59 13.06
N PHE A 57 -3.01 -24.31 11.96
CA PHE A 57 -2.67 -25.30 10.95
C PHE A 57 -1.16 -25.43 10.69
N GLY A 58 -0.34 -24.59 11.31
CA GLY A 58 1.10 -24.54 11.03
C GLY A 58 1.39 -24.22 9.56
N ILE A 59 0.47 -23.51 8.88
CA ILE A 59 0.63 -23.17 7.48
C ILE A 59 1.64 -22.03 7.40
N ASP A 60 2.81 -22.36 6.84
CA ASP A 60 3.79 -21.39 6.43
C ASP A 60 3.34 -20.71 5.14
N TYR A 61 3.59 -19.42 5.03
CA TYR A 61 3.22 -18.63 3.86
C TYR A 61 4.19 -17.48 3.63
N MET A 62 4.19 -16.96 2.41
CA MET A 62 4.95 -15.81 1.99
C MET A 62 4.08 -14.95 1.09
N VAL A 63 4.18 -13.64 1.26
CA VAL A 63 3.49 -12.63 0.45
C VAL A 63 4.56 -11.70 -0.12
N GLU A 64 4.63 -11.62 -1.43
CA GLU A 64 5.53 -10.70 -2.15
C GLU A 64 4.69 -9.73 -2.98
N LEU A 65 4.84 -8.44 -2.70
CA LEU A 65 4.13 -7.37 -3.38
C LEU A 65 5.05 -6.78 -4.45
N ARG A 66 4.49 -6.56 -5.63
CA ARG A 66 5.09 -5.65 -6.60
C ARG A 66 4.89 -4.22 -6.10
N ARG A 67 5.73 -3.31 -6.58
CA ARG A 67 5.56 -1.89 -6.29
C ARG A 67 4.16 -1.45 -6.75
N PRO A 68 3.39 -0.80 -5.87
CA PRO A 68 2.08 -0.30 -6.25
C PRO A 68 2.20 0.87 -7.21
N VAL A 69 1.18 1.04 -8.04
CA VAL A 69 1.02 2.19 -8.95
C VAL A 69 -0.33 2.83 -8.66
N ILE A 70 -0.32 4.13 -8.41
CA ILE A 70 -1.51 4.95 -8.16
C ILE A 70 -2.00 5.59 -9.46
N ASP A 71 -3.32 5.72 -9.57
CA ASP A 71 -4.04 6.51 -10.58
C ASP A 71 -4.98 7.50 -9.87
N ILE A 72 -4.97 8.77 -10.31
CA ILE A 72 -5.80 9.86 -9.80
C ILE A 72 -6.65 10.39 -10.95
N VAL A 73 -7.80 11.00 -10.67
CA VAL A 73 -8.64 11.61 -11.73
C VAL A 73 -7.84 12.63 -12.54
N PRO A 74 -7.85 12.60 -13.89
CA PRO A 74 -8.64 11.71 -14.75
C PRO A 74 -8.06 10.29 -14.86
N ASP A 75 -8.92 9.26 -14.97
CA ASP A 75 -8.49 7.86 -15.11
C ASP A 75 -7.57 7.69 -16.34
N THR A 76 -6.26 7.52 -16.09
CA THR A 76 -5.25 7.37 -17.15
C THR A 76 -4.87 5.91 -17.38
N ARG A 77 -5.16 5.04 -16.41
CA ARG A 77 -4.69 3.65 -16.40
C ARG A 77 -5.76 2.65 -16.82
N GLY A 78 -7.04 3.00 -16.73
CA GLY A 78 -8.16 2.11 -17.02
C GLY A 78 -8.27 0.96 -16.02
N PHE A 79 -7.96 1.21 -14.74
CA PHE A 79 -8.12 0.21 -13.70
C PHE A 79 -9.61 -0.15 -13.54
N PRO A 80 -9.96 -1.40 -13.15
CA PRO A 80 -11.37 -1.77 -12.98
C PRO A 80 -12.09 -0.94 -11.92
N LEU A 81 -11.34 -0.43 -10.94
CA LEU A 81 -11.80 0.62 -10.05
C LEU A 81 -11.32 1.95 -10.62
N SER A 82 -12.24 2.77 -11.12
CA SER A 82 -11.90 4.11 -11.61
C SER A 82 -11.83 5.13 -10.46
N PRO A 83 -10.85 6.05 -10.51
CA PRO A 83 -10.76 7.12 -9.53
C PRO A 83 -11.93 8.09 -9.69
N THR A 84 -12.38 8.63 -8.56
CA THR A 84 -13.36 9.73 -8.46
C THR A 84 -12.71 10.93 -7.77
N ALA A 85 -13.28 12.13 -7.90
CA ALA A 85 -12.73 13.32 -7.27
C ALA A 85 -12.50 13.10 -5.76
N GLY A 86 -11.30 13.45 -5.26
CA GLY A 86 -10.90 13.25 -3.87
C GLY A 86 -10.48 11.82 -3.50
N THR A 87 -10.45 10.90 -4.46
CA THR A 87 -10.02 9.50 -4.26
C THR A 87 -8.84 9.16 -5.16
N PHE A 88 -8.10 8.14 -4.78
CA PHE A 88 -7.07 7.50 -5.61
C PHE A 88 -7.47 6.05 -5.87
N THR A 89 -6.99 5.50 -6.96
CA THR A 89 -7.01 4.06 -7.22
C THR A 89 -5.59 3.56 -7.32
N MET A 90 -5.38 2.28 -7.03
CA MET A 90 -4.05 1.71 -6.96
C MET A 90 -4.08 0.26 -7.43
N GLN A 91 -3.13 -0.11 -8.27
CA GLN A 91 -2.87 -1.49 -8.65
C GLN A 91 -1.65 -2.01 -7.89
N VAL A 92 -1.76 -3.21 -7.32
CA VAL A 92 -0.65 -3.92 -6.71
C VAL A 92 -0.69 -5.39 -7.10
N GLY A 93 0.41 -5.89 -7.65
CA GLY A 93 0.56 -7.33 -7.93
C GLY A 93 1.02 -8.06 -6.68
N VAL A 94 0.39 -9.17 -6.32
CA VAL A 94 0.71 -9.94 -5.12
C VAL A 94 1.00 -11.39 -5.49
N THR A 95 2.20 -11.87 -5.16
CA THR A 95 2.53 -13.29 -5.19
C THR A 95 2.29 -13.87 -3.80
N LEU A 96 1.33 -14.79 -3.69
CA LEU A 96 1.07 -15.55 -2.47
C LEU A 96 1.66 -16.95 -2.64
N THR A 97 2.59 -17.31 -1.75
CA THR A 97 3.15 -18.66 -1.67
C THR A 97 2.71 -19.31 -0.37
N VAL A 98 2.18 -20.52 -0.45
CA VAL A 98 1.80 -21.34 0.70
C VAL A 98 2.71 -22.57 0.77
N GLY A 99 3.22 -22.86 1.95
CA GLY A 99 3.97 -24.06 2.28
C GLY A 99 3.04 -25.15 2.78
N CYS A 100 2.85 -26.19 1.96
CA CYS A 100 2.09 -27.38 2.33
C CYS A 100 3.07 -28.48 2.76
N ALA A 101 3.18 -28.74 4.06
CA ALA A 101 3.97 -29.85 4.57
C ALA A 101 3.35 -31.19 4.11
N ARG A 102 4.13 -32.02 3.41
CA ARG A 102 3.79 -33.43 3.23
C ARG A 102 4.57 -34.24 4.25
N LYS A 103 3.88 -35.13 4.97
CA LYS A 103 4.56 -36.19 5.72
C LYS A 103 5.38 -36.99 4.70
N GLY A 104 6.69 -37.09 4.92
CA GLY A 104 7.56 -37.95 4.12
C GLY A 104 6.99 -39.37 4.10
N GLY A 105 7.09 -40.04 2.96
CA GLY A 105 6.82 -41.47 2.87
C GLY A 105 7.67 -42.23 3.89
N ARG A 106 7.19 -43.39 4.32
CA ARG A 106 7.71 -44.22 5.44
C ARG A 106 9.20 -44.61 5.40
N ASP A 107 9.98 -44.17 4.41
CA ASP A 107 11.36 -44.60 4.16
C ASP A 107 12.41 -43.47 4.23
N ALA A 108 12.06 -42.27 4.72
CA ALA A 108 13.04 -41.22 4.99
C ALA A 108 13.47 -41.24 6.46
N ASP A 109 14.63 -41.83 6.74
CA ASP A 109 15.27 -41.90 8.05
C ASP A 109 15.65 -40.52 8.64
N ASP A 110 15.52 -39.45 7.86
CA ASP A 110 15.64 -38.07 8.33
C ASP A 110 14.25 -37.40 8.33
N GLY A 111 13.61 -37.36 9.50
CA GLY A 111 12.24 -36.90 9.74
C GLY A 111 11.92 -35.42 9.48
N ALA A 112 12.63 -34.76 8.56
CA ALA A 112 12.35 -33.38 8.16
C ALA A 112 11.13 -33.35 7.21
N PRO A 113 10.08 -32.57 7.51
CA PRO A 113 8.93 -32.45 6.63
C PRO A 113 9.32 -31.81 5.29
N ILE A 114 8.94 -32.45 4.17
CA ILE A 114 9.10 -31.86 2.84
C ILE A 114 7.97 -30.86 2.64
N VAL A 115 8.30 -29.57 2.61
CA VAL A 115 7.32 -28.49 2.37
C VAL A 115 7.17 -28.28 0.87
N SER A 116 6.03 -28.71 0.31
CA SER A 116 5.66 -28.39 -1.06
C SER A 116 5.22 -26.93 -1.12
N ARG A 117 5.83 -26.15 -2.01
CA ARG A 117 5.47 -24.74 -2.23
C ARG A 117 4.43 -24.64 -3.34
N THR A 118 3.34 -23.94 -3.06
CA THR A 118 2.32 -23.61 -4.06
C THR A 118 2.22 -22.09 -4.12
N SER A 119 2.40 -21.52 -5.31
CA SER A 119 2.36 -20.08 -5.52
C SER A 119 1.23 -19.69 -6.47
N THR A 120 0.62 -18.54 -6.22
CA THR A 120 -0.32 -17.90 -7.13
C THR A 120 -0.01 -16.41 -7.23
N PHE A 121 -0.37 -15.80 -8.36
CA PHE A 121 -0.27 -14.36 -8.58
C PHE A 121 -1.67 -13.77 -8.61
N LEU A 122 -1.85 -12.66 -7.88
CA LEU A 122 -3.10 -11.96 -7.71
C LEU A 122 -2.92 -10.51 -8.18
N GLU A 123 -3.80 -10.05 -9.05
CA GLU A 123 -3.93 -8.62 -9.36
C GLU A 123 -4.93 -8.00 -8.40
N VAL A 124 -4.42 -7.15 -7.52
CA VAL A 124 -5.22 -6.48 -6.49
C VAL A 124 -5.38 -5.02 -6.90
N TYR A 125 -6.64 -4.58 -6.95
CA TYR A 125 -7.02 -3.21 -7.20
C TYR A 125 -7.61 -2.62 -5.95
N VAL A 126 -7.27 -1.36 -5.69
CA VAL A 126 -7.62 -0.69 -4.46
C VAL A 126 -8.18 0.68 -4.80
N LYS A 127 -9.20 1.09 -4.07
CA LYS A 127 -9.69 2.47 -4.07
C LYS A 127 -9.60 3.02 -2.65
N GLY A 128 -9.14 4.25 -2.55
CA GLY A 128 -8.95 4.90 -1.26
C GLY A 128 -8.97 6.41 -1.37
N ARG A 129 -8.66 7.05 -0.25
CA ARG A 129 -8.64 8.50 -0.11
C ARG A 129 -7.45 8.94 0.72
N VAL A 130 -7.01 10.17 0.51
CA VAL A 130 -5.97 10.77 1.34
C VAL A 130 -6.63 11.48 2.50
N ILE A 131 -6.21 11.12 3.71
CA ILE A 131 -6.69 11.75 4.94
C ILE A 131 -5.53 12.44 5.64
N ARG A 132 -5.84 13.50 6.39
CA ARG A 132 -4.89 14.17 7.27
C ARG A 132 -5.00 13.58 8.67
N ASP A 133 -3.87 13.19 9.25
CA ASP A 133 -3.72 12.76 10.64
C ASP A 133 -2.67 13.65 11.32
N GLY A 134 -3.13 14.68 12.03
CA GLY A 134 -2.26 15.70 12.61
C GLY A 134 -1.45 16.45 11.53
N ASN A 135 -0.14 16.20 11.53
CA ASN A 135 0.82 16.76 10.57
C ASN A 135 1.24 15.76 9.48
N ASP A 136 0.61 14.60 9.41
CA ASP A 136 0.87 13.60 8.39
C ASP A 136 -0.32 13.46 7.44
N LEU A 137 -0.05 13.04 6.21
CA LEU A 137 -1.04 12.55 5.28
C LEU A 137 -0.92 11.04 5.17
N LEU A 138 -2.06 10.36 5.21
CA LEU A 138 -2.19 8.92 5.17
C LEU A 138 -3.05 8.51 3.97
N LEU A 139 -2.72 7.34 3.41
CA LEU A 139 -3.53 6.69 2.38
C LEU A 139 -4.51 5.73 3.04
N GLN A 140 -5.79 6.10 3.12
CA GLN A 140 -6.83 5.26 3.70
C GLN A 140 -7.50 4.40 2.64
N LEU A 141 -7.68 3.10 2.93
CA LEU A 141 -8.32 2.15 2.03
C LEU A 141 -9.83 2.06 2.24
N ASP A 142 -10.57 2.32 1.17
CA ASP A 142 -12.03 2.23 1.15
C ASP A 142 -12.48 0.87 0.60
N GLN A 143 -11.90 0.44 -0.52
CA GLN A 143 -12.28 -0.78 -1.23
C GLN A 143 -11.05 -1.53 -1.74
N VAL A 144 -11.11 -2.86 -1.70
CA VAL A 144 -10.14 -3.77 -2.32
C VAL A 144 -10.92 -4.73 -3.21
N MET A 145 -10.39 -5.00 -4.40
CA MET A 145 -10.99 -5.89 -5.39
C MET A 145 -9.90 -6.80 -5.97
N LEU A 146 -10.16 -8.11 -6.00
CA LEU A 146 -9.31 -9.05 -6.74
C LEU A 146 -9.91 -9.36 -8.10
N LYS A 147 -9.08 -9.32 -9.14
CA LYS A 147 -9.50 -9.69 -10.50
C LYS A 147 -9.36 -11.20 -10.71
N ASP A 148 -10.31 -11.78 -11.43
CA ASP A 148 -10.25 -13.16 -11.95
C ASP A 148 -10.14 -14.27 -10.88
N VAL A 149 -10.63 -14.03 -9.65
CA VAL A 149 -10.70 -15.05 -8.59
C VAL A 149 -12.10 -15.66 -8.52
N GLN A 150 -12.15 -16.99 -8.58
CA GLN A 150 -13.36 -17.78 -8.39
C GLN A 150 -13.12 -18.90 -7.36
N PRO A 151 -14.12 -19.27 -6.53
CA PRO A 151 -15.45 -18.65 -6.44
C PRO A 151 -15.42 -17.26 -5.77
N GLU A 152 -16.48 -16.47 -5.94
CA GLU A 152 -16.63 -15.13 -5.33
C GLU A 152 -16.43 -15.13 -3.80
N SER A 153 -16.86 -16.18 -3.11
CA SER A 153 -16.63 -16.33 -1.67
C SER A 153 -15.15 -16.41 -1.30
N LEU A 154 -14.31 -17.04 -2.13
CA LEU A 154 -12.86 -17.05 -1.95
C LEU A 154 -12.26 -15.68 -2.26
N ALA A 155 -12.77 -15.00 -3.29
CA ALA A 155 -12.35 -13.64 -3.63
C ALA A 155 -12.53 -12.71 -2.42
N HIS A 156 -13.70 -12.71 -1.78
CA HIS A 156 -13.94 -11.86 -0.59
C HIS A 156 -13.04 -12.17 0.61
N VAL A 157 -12.71 -13.46 0.83
CA VAL A 157 -11.76 -13.84 1.89
C VAL A 157 -10.38 -13.27 1.59
N LEU A 158 -9.92 -13.41 0.34
CA LEU A 158 -8.63 -12.87 -0.09
C LEU A 158 -8.64 -11.33 -0.09
N GLU A 159 -9.73 -10.68 -0.50
CA GLU A 159 -9.90 -9.22 -0.45
C GLU A 159 -9.79 -8.71 0.98
N CYS A 160 -10.44 -9.38 1.94
CA CYS A 160 -10.34 -9.05 3.35
C CYS A 160 -8.90 -9.18 3.86
N MET A 161 -8.22 -10.30 3.54
CA MET A 161 -6.81 -10.49 3.89
C MET A 161 -5.91 -9.42 3.27
N MET A 162 -6.05 -9.16 1.97
CA MET A 162 -5.26 -8.15 1.27
C MET A 162 -5.52 -6.75 1.82
N ARG A 163 -6.76 -6.42 2.19
CA ARG A 163 -7.08 -5.15 2.83
C ARG A 163 -6.32 -4.94 4.13
N MET A 164 -6.33 -5.91 5.04
CA MET A 164 -5.60 -5.78 6.32
C MET A 164 -4.10 -5.61 6.09
N ILE A 165 -3.56 -6.40 5.17
CA ILE A 165 -2.15 -6.40 4.82
C ILE A 165 -1.74 -5.04 4.22
N LEU A 166 -2.48 -4.56 3.23
CA LEU A 166 -2.21 -3.29 2.56
C LEU A 166 -2.42 -2.10 3.49
N GLN A 167 -3.47 -2.11 4.32
CA GLN A 167 -3.68 -1.05 5.31
C GLN A 167 -2.48 -0.93 6.25
N HIS A 168 -1.91 -2.04 6.72
CA HIS A 168 -0.74 -2.01 7.58
C HIS A 168 0.50 -1.41 6.89
N ILE A 169 0.70 -1.66 5.59
CA ILE A 169 1.78 -0.98 4.83
C ILE A 169 1.52 0.51 4.73
N LEU A 170 0.29 0.89 4.40
CA LEU A 170 -0.06 2.27 4.12
C LEU A 170 -0.08 3.13 5.37
N ASP A 171 -0.36 2.56 6.54
CA ASP A 171 -0.26 3.25 7.83
C ASP A 171 1.18 3.68 8.16
N ASP A 172 2.17 2.92 7.66
CA ASP A 172 3.60 3.25 7.76
C ASP A 172 4.07 4.22 6.67
N LEU A 173 3.31 4.38 5.59
CA LEU A 173 3.54 5.37 4.54
C LEU A 173 2.96 6.72 4.97
N ARG A 174 3.67 7.38 5.88
CA ARG A 174 3.34 8.73 6.34
C ARG A 174 4.02 9.79 5.49
N ILE A 175 3.24 10.68 4.89
CA ILE A 175 3.75 11.81 4.12
C ILE A 175 3.70 13.05 5.03
N PRO A 176 4.84 13.62 5.44
CA PRO A 176 4.84 14.81 6.28
C PRO A 176 4.15 15.99 5.59
N TYR A 177 3.20 16.59 6.27
CA TYR A 177 2.42 17.76 5.85
C TYR A 177 2.68 18.93 6.81
N THR A 178 3.92 19.41 6.75
CA THR A 178 4.44 20.43 7.65
C THR A 178 4.66 21.76 6.94
N ALA A 179 4.71 22.83 7.73
CA ALA A 179 5.04 24.15 7.22
C ALA A 179 6.44 24.20 6.59
N VAL A 180 6.55 24.94 5.50
CA VAL A 180 7.82 25.14 4.77
C VAL A 180 8.20 26.60 4.82
N PHE A 181 9.41 26.89 5.27
CA PHE A 181 9.95 28.24 5.28
C PHE A 181 10.42 28.62 3.87
N ILE A 182 9.98 29.77 3.38
CA ILE A 182 10.45 30.38 2.14
C ILE A 182 10.93 31.80 2.42
N GLN A 183 11.70 32.41 1.52
CA GLN A 183 12.31 33.74 1.75
C GLN A 183 11.30 34.84 2.13
N ILE A 184 10.03 34.67 1.75
CA ILE A 184 8.97 35.66 1.90
C ILE A 184 7.99 35.36 3.06
N GLY A 185 8.22 34.30 3.85
CA GLY A 185 7.34 33.92 4.96
C GLY A 185 7.29 32.42 5.22
N THR A 186 6.42 32.00 6.12
CA THR A 186 6.17 30.57 6.36
C THR A 186 4.91 30.13 5.62
N LEU A 187 5.03 29.12 4.76
CA LEU A 187 3.88 28.46 4.16
C LEU A 187 3.29 27.50 5.18
N VAL A 188 2.14 27.86 5.75
CA VAL A 188 1.40 27.00 6.66
C VAL A 188 0.29 26.32 5.88
N PRO A 189 0.32 24.98 5.76
CA PRO A 189 -0.73 24.27 5.04
C PRO A 189 -2.11 24.52 5.65
N ASP A 190 -3.07 24.87 4.80
CA ASP A 190 -4.44 25.17 5.13
C ASP A 190 -5.35 24.05 4.60
N GLY A 191 -6.17 23.47 5.48
CA GLY A 191 -7.05 22.35 5.13
C GLY A 191 -6.33 21.01 4.92
N GLY A 192 -6.80 20.25 3.91
CA GLY A 192 -6.30 18.92 3.54
C GLY A 192 -5.92 18.84 2.06
N ILE A 193 -5.56 17.64 1.59
CA ILE A 193 -5.25 17.42 0.17
C ILE A 193 -6.51 17.16 -0.65
N VAL A 194 -6.57 17.79 -1.82
CA VAL A 194 -7.58 17.52 -2.86
C VAL A 194 -6.91 16.74 -4.01
N MET A 195 -7.52 15.63 -4.42
CA MET A 195 -7.04 14.77 -5.52
C MET A 195 -7.92 14.95 -6.75
N GLU A 196 -7.43 15.69 -7.74
CA GLU A 196 -8.13 16.02 -8.99
C GLU A 196 -7.15 16.57 -10.02
N ASP A 197 -7.53 16.58 -11.29
CA ASP A 197 -6.73 17.11 -12.41
C ASP A 197 -5.29 16.55 -12.46
N ASP A 198 -5.16 15.24 -12.26
CA ASP A 198 -3.91 14.48 -12.26
C ASP A 198 -2.95 14.89 -11.14
N ARG A 199 -3.49 15.50 -10.08
CA ARG A 199 -2.69 16.15 -9.04
C ARG A 199 -3.21 15.93 -7.62
N ALA A 200 -2.25 15.80 -6.71
CA ALA A 200 -2.44 15.96 -5.28
C ALA A 200 -2.20 17.44 -4.91
N LYS A 201 -3.28 18.14 -4.55
CA LYS A 201 -3.30 19.60 -4.33
C LYS A 201 -3.33 19.94 -2.85
N ALA A 202 -2.43 20.81 -2.43
CA ALA A 202 -2.38 21.37 -1.08
C ALA A 202 -2.49 22.90 -1.14
N PHE A 203 -3.29 23.47 -0.24
CA PHE A 203 -3.42 24.90 -0.05
C PHE A 203 -2.60 25.32 1.17
N ALA A 204 -2.06 26.53 1.15
CA ALA A 204 -1.31 27.08 2.27
C ALA A 204 -1.57 28.58 2.38
N THR A 205 -1.51 29.09 3.60
CA THR A 205 -1.48 30.52 3.86
C THR A 205 -0.03 30.95 4.10
N ILE A 206 0.37 32.09 3.53
CA ILE A 206 1.65 32.73 3.87
C ILE A 206 1.45 33.56 5.14
N VAL A 207 2.22 33.25 6.18
CA VAL A 207 2.26 33.99 7.46
C VAL A 207 3.66 34.50 7.80
#